data_AF-A0A8S2GQN3-F1
#
_entry.id   AF-A0A8S2GQN3-F1
#
_cell.length_a   1.000
_cell.length_b   1.000
_cell.length_c   1.000
_cell.angle_alpha   90.00
_cell.angle_beta   90.00
_cell.angle_gamma   90.00
#
_symmetry.space_group_name_H-M   'P 1'
#
loop_
_entity.id
_entity.type
_entity.pdbx_description
1 polymer ?
#
loop_
_entity_poly.entity_id
_entity_poly.type
_entity_poly.pdbx_seq_one_letter_code
_entity_poly.pdbx_strand_id
1 'polypeptide(L)'
;MIRSCCIQGLLVIYILPLIKDALCSHHEEQLHEKIFDGYNPLIRPVRRVEETITVQFSIALLQVISVKWYDYQLQWPREKYGGIGSIRVPPDKVWTPGTRTL
;
A
#
# COMPACT_ATOMS: atom_id res chain seq x y z
N MET A 1 -32.83 -2.94 -34.89
CA MET A 1 -31.92 -1.97 -34.25
C MET A 1 -31.67 -2.22 -32.76
N ILE A 2 -32.63 -2.75 -31.97
CA ILE A 2 -32.50 -2.95 -30.51
C ILE A 2 -31.43 -4.00 -30.11
N ARG A 3 -31.26 -5.07 -30.91
CA ARG A 3 -30.30 -6.14 -30.62
C ARG A 3 -28.83 -5.70 -30.71
N SER A 4 -28.49 -4.74 -31.59
CA SER A 4 -27.13 -4.22 -31.71
C SER A 4 -26.74 -3.35 -30.51
N CYS A 5 -27.68 -2.55 -30.00
CA CYS A 5 -27.48 -1.70 -28.82
C CYS A 5 -27.25 -2.52 -27.55
N CYS A 6 -27.98 -3.63 -27.36
CA CYS A 6 -27.76 -4.55 -26.24
C CYS A 6 -26.39 -5.24 -26.30
N ILE A 7 -25.90 -5.61 -27.48
CA ILE A 7 -24.59 -6.25 -27.66
C ILE A 7 -23.45 -5.24 -27.38
N GLN A 8 -23.59 -3.99 -27.82
CA GLN A 8 -22.65 -2.92 -27.49
C GLN A 8 -22.64 -2.58 -25.99
N GLY A 9 -23.80 -2.56 -25.33
CA GLY A 9 -23.90 -2.36 -23.88
C GLY A 9 -23.24 -3.47 -23.08
N LEU A 10 -23.42 -4.73 -23.48
CA LEU A 10 -22.78 -5.90 -22.85
C LEU A 10 -21.26 -5.89 -23.02
N LEU A 11 -20.74 -5.52 -24.20
CA LEU A 11 -19.30 -5.39 -24.42
C LEU A 11 -18.67 -4.32 -23.54
N VAL A 12 -19.33 -3.16 -23.37
CA VAL A 12 -18.84 -2.06 -22.51
C VAL A 12 -18.81 -2.47 -21.04
N ILE A 13 -19.81 -3.23 -20.57
CA ILE A 13 -19.88 -3.74 -19.18
C ILE A 13 -18.73 -4.72 -18.89
N TYR A 14 -18.33 -5.55 -19.86
CA TYR A 14 -17.19 -6.47 -19.69
C TYR A 14 -15.83 -5.79 -19.88
N ILE A 15 -15.74 -4.75 -20.72
CA ILE A 15 -14.49 -4.03 -21.01
C ILE A 15 -14.10 -3.03 -19.89
N LEU A 16 -15.06 -2.36 -19.27
CA LEU A 16 -14.83 -1.39 -18.19
C LEU A 16 -14.06 -1.95 -16.97
N PRO A 17 -14.39 -3.11 -16.40
CA PRO A 17 -13.63 -3.68 -15.28
C PRO A 17 -12.22 -4.08 -15.71
N LEU A 18 -12.06 -4.62 -16.93
CA LEU A 18 -10.74 -5.05 -17.44
C LEU A 18 -9.77 -3.88 -17.59
N ILE A 19 -10.25 -2.71 -18.04
CA ILE A 19 -9.44 -1.49 -18.13
C ILE A 19 -9.09 -0.96 -16.72
N LYS A 20 -10.01 -1.05 -15.76
CA LYS A 20 -9.75 -0.64 -14.38
C LYS A 20 -8.69 -1.49 -13.72
N ASP A 21 -8.74 -2.81 -13.89
CA ASP A 21 -7.75 -3.73 -13.32
C ASP A 21 -6.36 -3.52 -13.94
N ALA A 22 -6.29 -3.34 -15.26
CA ALA A 22 -5.05 -3.02 -15.96
C ALA A 22 -4.46 -1.66 -15.52
N LEU A 23 -5.31 -0.66 -15.33
CA LEU A 23 -4.90 0.66 -14.85
C LEU A 23 -4.46 0.63 -13.39
N CYS A 24 -5.16 -0.13 -12.53
CA CYS A 24 -4.84 -0.28 -11.11
C CYS A 24 -3.47 -0.95 -10.93
N SER A 25 -3.22 -2.04 -11.66
CA SER A 25 -1.93 -2.75 -11.68
C SER A 25 -0.77 -1.81 -12.01
N HIS A 26 -0.94 -0.95 -13.01
CA HIS A 26 0.10 -0.01 -13.42
C HIS A 26 0.35 1.12 -12.39
N HIS A 27 -0.71 1.64 -11.76
CA HIS A 27 -0.54 2.67 -10.72
C HIS A 27 0.07 2.09 -9.44
N GLU A 28 -0.22 0.83 -9.10
CA GLU A 28 0.38 0.13 -7.97
C GLU A 28 1.88 -0.10 -8.19
N GLU A 29 2.28 -0.52 -9.39
CA GLU A 29 3.68 -0.68 -9.76
C GLU A 29 4.46 0.65 -9.70
N GLN A 30 3.91 1.72 -10.29
CA GLN A 30 4.53 3.04 -10.22
C GLN A 30 4.65 3.57 -8.78
N LEU A 31 3.63 3.35 -7.95
CA LEU A 31 3.68 3.72 -6.54
C LEU A 31 4.77 2.94 -5.82
N HIS A 32 4.84 1.63 -6.06
CA HIS A 32 5.83 0.75 -5.45
C HIS A 32 7.25 1.20 -5.82
N GLU A 33 7.54 1.46 -7.09
CA GLU A 33 8.87 1.97 -7.48
C GLU A 33 9.19 3.31 -6.81
N LYS A 34 8.24 4.26 -6.82
CA LYS A 34 8.48 5.60 -6.28
C LYS A 34 8.58 5.67 -4.76
N ILE A 35 7.85 4.82 -4.04
CA ILE A 35 7.89 4.84 -2.57
C ILE A 35 9.16 4.19 -2.04
N PHE A 36 9.72 3.21 -2.76
CA PHE A 36 10.98 2.56 -2.39
C PHE A 36 12.22 3.24 -2.97
N ASP A 37 12.06 4.14 -3.94
CA ASP A 37 13.13 5.00 -4.46
C ASP A 37 13.55 6.03 -3.38
N GLY A 38 14.53 5.66 -2.56
CA GLY A 38 15.07 6.50 -1.48
C GLY A 38 14.56 6.17 -0.07
N TYR A 39 13.70 5.15 0.09
CA TYR A 39 13.33 4.65 1.42
C TYR A 39 14.49 3.84 2.02
N ASN A 40 14.90 4.18 3.24
CA ASN A 40 15.97 3.47 3.94
C ASN A 40 15.41 2.68 5.14
N PRO A 41 15.26 1.35 5.05
CA PRO A 41 14.69 0.53 6.13
C PRO A 41 15.59 0.44 7.37
N LEU A 42 16.85 0.86 7.29
CA LEU A 42 17.79 0.88 8.42
C LEU A 42 17.60 2.12 9.30
N ILE A 43 16.96 3.17 8.78
CA ILE A 43 16.77 4.41 9.50
C ILE A 43 15.41 4.40 10.17
N ARG A 44 15.41 4.72 11.47
CA ARG A 44 14.17 4.88 12.24
C ARG A 44 13.31 6.00 11.62
N PRO A 45 12.01 5.76 11.37
CA PRO A 45 11.15 6.75 10.73
C PRO A 45 10.72 7.83 11.74
N VAL A 46 11.64 8.74 12.05
CA VAL A 46 11.38 9.99 12.77
C VAL A 46 11.76 11.22 11.94
N ARG A 47 10.99 12.31 12.04
CA ARG A 47 11.32 13.58 11.37
C ARG A 47 12.33 14.40 12.17
N ARG A 48 12.27 14.31 13.50
CA ARG A 48 13.17 15.00 14.44
C ARG A 48 13.70 14.01 15.48
N VAL A 49 14.93 14.19 15.95
CA VAL A 49 15.54 13.27 16.94
C VAL A 49 14.76 13.18 18.27
N GLU A 50 14.00 14.22 18.61
CA GLU A 50 13.20 14.33 19.83
C GLU A 50 11.87 13.57 19.77
N GLU A 51 11.43 13.17 18.58
CA GLU A 51 10.10 12.60 18.38
C GLU A 51 10.07 11.08 18.66
N THR A 52 9.02 10.65 19.35
CA THR A 52 8.81 9.25 19.73
C THR A 52 7.86 8.57 18.75
N ILE A 53 8.06 7.27 18.51
CA ILE A 53 7.15 6.48 17.67
C ILE A 53 6.20 5.74 18.60
N THR A 54 4.90 5.97 18.44
CA THR A 54 3.88 5.18 19.12
C THR A 54 3.70 3.85 18.39
N VAL A 55 4.03 2.75 19.06
CA VAL A 55 3.81 1.40 18.55
C VAL A 55 2.67 0.76 19.34
N GLN A 56 1.64 0.32 18.62
CA GLN A 56 0.49 -0.37 19.20
C GLN A 56 0.65 -1.87 19.01
N PHE A 57 0.62 -2.61 20.12
CA PHE A 57 0.68 -4.06 20.14
C PHE A 57 -0.67 -4.63 20.59
N SER A 58 -1.16 -5.61 19.85
CA SER A 58 -2.28 -6.46 20.28
C SER A 58 -1.74 -7.85 20.58
N ILE A 59 -1.83 -8.27 21.85
CA ILE A 59 -1.24 -9.50 22.37
C ILE A 59 -2.37 -10.46 22.75
N ALA A 60 -2.23 -11.72 22.35
CA ALA A 60 -2.94 -12.83 22.98
C ALA A 60 -1.91 -13.75 23.67
N LEU A 61 -2.36 -14.54 24.65
CA LEU A 61 -1.52 -15.37 25.54
C LEU A 61 -0.53 -16.32 24.81
N LEU A 62 -0.69 -16.53 23.50
CA LEU A 62 0.15 -17.39 22.67
C LEU A 62 1.06 -16.64 21.68
N GLN A 63 0.72 -15.40 21.25
CA GLN A 63 1.54 -14.63 20.30
C GLN A 63 1.08 -13.16 20.19
N VAL A 64 1.98 -12.27 19.76
CA VAL A 64 1.63 -10.96 19.21
C VAL A 64 0.87 -11.16 17.90
N ILE A 65 -0.38 -10.70 17.84
CA ILE A 65 -1.27 -10.88 16.69
C ILE A 65 -1.10 -9.76 15.67
N SER A 66 -0.82 -8.54 16.13
CA SER A 66 -0.67 -7.39 15.26
C SER A 66 0.19 -6.32 15.92
N VAL A 67 1.06 -5.72 15.11
CA VAL A 67 1.86 -4.55 15.46
C VAL A 67 1.52 -3.45 14.46
N LYS A 68 1.23 -2.25 14.97
CA LYS A 68 0.94 -1.08 14.15
C LYS A 68 1.85 0.08 14.57
N TRP A 69 2.44 0.75 13.58
CA TRP A 69 3.22 1.96 13.76
C TRP A 69 2.95 2.91 12.60
N TYR A 70 3.34 4.17 12.78
CA TYR A 70 3.26 5.20 11.74
C TYR A 70 4.66 5.47 11.20
N ASP A 71 4.82 5.44 9.88
CA ASP A 71 6.05 5.79 9.17
C ASP A 71 5.76 7.01 8.28
N TYR A 72 6.53 8.08 8.48
CA TYR A 72 6.30 9.31 7.72
C TYR A 72 6.83 9.25 6.28
N GLN A 73 7.77 8.35 5.99
CA GLN A 73 8.37 8.20 4.65
C GLN A 73 7.45 7.41 3.72
N LEU A 74 6.60 6.54 4.28
CA LEU A 74 5.64 5.72 3.54
C LEU A 74 4.30 6.47 3.34
N GLN A 75 4.36 7.68 2.79
CA GLN A 75 3.18 8.50 2.50
C GLN A 75 3.12 8.89 1.03
N TRP A 76 1.93 8.80 0.43
CA TRP A 76 1.68 9.21 -0.95
C TRP A 76 0.29 9.83 -1.12
N PRO A 77 0.13 10.73 -2.11
CA PRO A 77 -1.18 11.27 -2.49
C PRO A 77 -2.00 10.23 -3.25
N ARG A 78 -3.20 9.87 -2.76
CA ARG A 78 -4.03 8.81 -3.36
C ARG A 78 -4.49 9.17 -4.77
N GLU A 79 -4.69 10.46 -5.02
CA GLU A 79 -5.19 11.02 -6.29
C GLU A 79 -4.23 10.74 -7.45
N LYS A 80 -2.93 10.66 -7.17
CA LYS A 80 -1.89 10.43 -8.18
C LYS A 80 -1.75 8.94 -8.56
N TYR A 81 -2.15 8.04 -7.66
CA TYR A 81 -1.94 6.59 -7.81
C TYR A 81 -3.26 5.83 -7.87
N GLY A 82 -4.24 6.32 -8.64
CA GLY A 82 -5.50 5.60 -8.87
C GLY A 82 -6.37 5.39 -7.63
N GLY A 83 -6.17 6.15 -6.56
CA GLY A 83 -6.92 6.04 -5.30
C GLY A 83 -6.39 4.99 -4.32
N ILE A 84 -5.21 4.40 -4.57
CA ILE A 84 -4.64 3.35 -3.73
C ILE A 84 -4.40 3.86 -2.31
N GLY A 85 -5.09 3.26 -1.33
CA GLY A 85 -4.99 3.62 0.09
C GLY A 85 -4.10 2.70 0.93
N SER A 86 -3.77 1.52 0.42
CA SER A 86 -2.96 0.51 1.12
C SER A 86 -2.28 -0.40 0.11
N ILE A 87 -1.02 -0.74 0.36
CA ILE A 87 -0.25 -1.70 -0.43
C ILE A 87 0.30 -2.80 0.48
N ARG A 88 0.53 -3.98 -0.08
CA ARG A 88 1.19 -5.09 0.63
C ARG A 88 2.66 -5.10 0.27
N VAL A 89 3.52 -5.13 1.27
CA VAL A 89 4.97 -5.08 1.11
C VAL A 89 5.59 -6.18 1.96
N PRO A 90 6.62 -6.89 1.47
CA PRO A 90 7.38 -7.81 2.31
C PRO A 90 8.03 -7.07 3.50
N PRO A 91 8.06 -7.68 4.70
CA PRO A 91 8.56 -7.03 5.90
C PRO A 91 10.05 -6.66 5.82
N ASP A 92 10.84 -7.35 5.00
CA ASP A 92 12.27 -7.10 4.85
C ASP A 92 12.61 -5.77 4.16
N LYS A 93 11.64 -5.17 3.45
CA LYS A 93 11.81 -3.90 2.74
C LYS A 93 11.36 -2.68 3.54
N VAL A 94 10.77 -2.89 4.71
CA VAL A 94 10.25 -1.82 5.57
C VAL A 94 10.96 -1.81 6.91
N TRP A 95 11.11 -0.63 7.50
CA TRP A 95 11.55 -0.52 8.87
C TRP A 95 10.51 -1.19 9.78
N THR A 96 10.98 -2.00 10.73
CA THR A 96 10.13 -2.63 11.75
C THR A 96 10.63 -2.27 13.13
N PRO A 97 9.75 -1.91 14.09
CA PRO A 97 10.15 -1.67 15.46
C PRO A 97 10.69 -2.97 16.04
N GLY A 98 11.95 -2.93 16.46
CA GLY A 98 12.78 -4.11 16.70
C GLY A 98 12.10 -5.22 17.50
N THR A 99 11.84 -6.34 16.82
CA THR A 99 11.93 -7.70 17.37
C THR A 99 13.19 -8.41 16.89
N ARG A 100 14.12 -7.71 16.20
CA ARG A 100 15.48 -8.21 15.91
C ARG A 100 16.35 -8.12 17.16
N THR A 101 16.03 -8.92 18.17
CA THR A 101 16.96 -9.20 19.26
C THR A 101 16.89 -10.69 19.57
N LEU A 102 17.91 -11.38 19.03
CA LEU A 102 18.30 -12.80 19.17
C LEU A 102 17.52 -13.83 18.34
#